data_AF-A0A1Z3HLV2-F1
#
_entry.id   AF-A0A1Z3HLV2-F1
#
_cell.length_a   1.000
_cell.length_b   1.000
_cell.length_c   1.000
_cell.angle_alpha   90.00
_cell.angle_beta   90.00
_cell.angle_gamma   90.00
#
_symmetry.space_group_name_H-M   'P 1'
#
loop_
_entity.id
_entity.type
_entity.pdbx_description
1 polymer ?
#
loop_
_entity_poly.entity_id
_entity_poly.type
_entity_poly.pdbx_seq_one_letter_code
_entity_poly.pdbx_strand_id
1 'polypeptide(L)'
;MTTEPTPAQVSLDTLPEYELKLLNALAYFLGRPVTAQARACLCMYLRQSEPRIMAQTRYYAHRVSHQSGRSLSEYDLLDWLWESPEAVTELLQGIKPLHRANDPPDVFDP
;
A
#
# COMPACT_ATOMS: atom_id res chain seq x y z
N MET A 1 -24.99 -6.95 9.98
CA MET A 1 -23.81 -6.74 10.83
C MET A 1 -22.60 -6.91 9.93
N THR A 2 -22.06 -5.82 9.41
CA THR A 2 -20.81 -5.82 8.64
C THR A 2 -19.68 -5.94 9.64
N THR A 3 -18.95 -7.05 9.60
CA THR A 3 -17.68 -7.19 10.32
C THR A 3 -16.71 -6.17 9.75
N GLU A 4 -16.31 -5.17 10.55
CA GLU A 4 -15.23 -4.27 10.14
C GLU A 4 -14.00 -5.12 9.76
N PRO A 5 -13.34 -4.84 8.61
CA PRO A 5 -12.13 -5.54 8.23
C PRO A 5 -11.12 -5.36 9.37
N THR A 6 -10.74 -6.47 9.99
CA THR A 6 -9.71 -6.45 11.03
C THR A 6 -8.40 -6.08 10.34
N PRO A 7 -7.73 -4.99 10.74
CA PRO A 7 -6.47 -4.60 10.12
C PRO A 7 -5.53 -5.80 10.15
N ALA A 8 -5.10 -6.25 8.97
CA ALA A 8 -4.10 -7.31 8.89
C ALA A 8 -2.88 -6.86 9.69
N GLN A 9 -2.42 -7.71 10.61
CA GLN A 9 -1.24 -7.40 11.40
C GLN A 9 -0.04 -7.38 10.45
N VAL A 10 0.47 -6.19 10.16
CA VAL A 10 1.68 -6.03 9.35
C VAL A 10 2.87 -6.51 10.19
N SER A 11 3.31 -7.74 9.93
CA SER A 11 4.62 -8.22 10.38
C SER A 11 5.64 -7.84 9.32
N LEU A 12 6.63 -7.04 9.71
CA LEU A 12 7.74 -6.71 8.83
C LEU A 12 8.84 -7.75 9.03
N ASP A 13 9.37 -8.26 7.92
CA ASP A 13 10.65 -8.96 7.94
C ASP A 13 11.76 -8.03 8.45
N THR A 14 12.87 -8.63 8.87
CA THR A 14 13.99 -7.84 9.38
C THR A 14 14.54 -6.96 8.27
N LEU A 15 14.59 -5.64 8.52
CA LEU A 15 15.16 -4.68 7.58
C LEU A 15 16.64 -5.01 7.31
N PRO A 16 17.17 -4.65 6.13
CA PRO A 16 18.59 -4.79 5.88
C PRO A 16 19.41 -3.97 6.90
N GLU A 17 20.66 -4.39 7.13
CA GLU A 17 21.47 -3.91 8.26
C GLU A 17 21.64 -2.38 8.27
N TYR A 18 21.81 -1.78 7.09
CA TYR A 18 22.02 -0.34 6.97
C TYR A 18 20.79 0.46 7.37
N GLU A 19 19.61 0.08 6.88
CA GLU A 19 18.32 0.68 7.23
C GLU A 19 18.03 0.52 8.72
N LEU A 20 18.38 -0.63 9.31
CA LEU A 20 18.24 -0.86 10.74
C LEU A 20 19.14 0.08 11.56
N LYS A 21 20.38 0.32 11.13
CA LYS A 21 21.29 1.30 11.78
C LYS A 21 20.72 2.71 11.70
N LEU A 22 20.22 3.13 10.53
CA LEU A 22 19.60 4.44 10.35
C LEU A 22 18.36 4.62 11.23
N LEU A 23 17.49 3.60 11.28
CA LEU A 23 16.29 3.60 12.12
C LEU A 23 16.65 3.74 13.62
N ASN A 24 17.63 2.97 14.09
CA ASN A 24 18.09 3.04 15.49
C ASN A 24 18.67 4.42 15.82
N ALA A 25 19.53 4.98 14.96
CA ALA A 25 20.11 6.30 15.17
C ALA A 25 19.02 7.39 15.24
N LEU A 26 18.05 7.37 14.32
CA LEU A 26 16.95 8.33 14.30
C LEU A 26 16.05 8.20 15.53
N ALA A 27 15.72 6.97 15.94
CA ALA A 27 14.95 6.72 17.15
C ALA A 27 15.65 7.27 18.40
N TYR A 28 16.97 7.08 18.50
CA TYR A 28 17.79 7.63 19.58
C TYR A 28 17.76 9.16 19.60
N PHE A 29 18.02 9.83 18.47
CA PHE A 29 18.03 11.30 18.41
C PHE A 29 16.68 11.93 18.75
N LEU A 30 15.58 11.23 18.48
CA LEU A 30 14.22 11.72 18.77
C LEU A 30 13.69 11.26 20.14
N GLY A 31 14.44 10.44 20.89
CA GLY A 31 14.04 9.92 22.19
C GLY A 31 12.79 9.02 22.14
N ARG A 32 12.66 8.18 21.11
CA ARG A 32 11.46 7.34 20.88
C ARG A 32 11.81 5.85 20.81
N PRO A 33 10.87 4.95 21.16
CA PRO A 33 11.02 3.53 20.88
C PRO A 33 11.21 3.28 19.38
N VAL A 34 12.11 2.35 19.03
CA VAL A 34 12.43 1.99 17.63
C VAL A 34 11.17 1.60 16.85
N THR A 35 10.27 0.83 17.45
CA THR A 35 8.99 0.42 16.84
C THR A 35 8.05 1.59 16.55
N ALA A 36 7.97 2.56 17.46
CA ALA A 36 7.20 3.78 17.25
C ALA A 36 7.79 4.64 16.13
N GLN A 37 9.13 4.71 16.04
CA GLN A 37 9.80 5.40 14.96
C GLN A 37 9.62 4.70 13.62
N ALA A 38 9.67 3.37 13.57
CA ALA A 38 9.40 2.60 12.35
C ALA A 38 7.99 2.88 11.82
N ARG A 39 6.98 2.86 12.70
CA ARG A 39 5.61 3.24 12.35
C ARG A 39 5.54 4.67 11.82
N ALA A 40 6.22 5.62 12.46
CA ALA A 40 6.25 7.01 12.01
C ALA A 40 6.88 7.16 10.62
N CYS A 41 8.00 6.47 10.35
CA CYS A 41 8.64 6.45 9.03
C CYS A 41 7.70 5.90 7.96
N LEU A 42 7.00 4.79 8.23
CA LEU A 42 6.03 4.22 7.29
C LEU A 42 4.87 5.18 7.02
N CYS A 43 4.27 5.78 8.05
CA CYS A 43 3.21 6.78 7.89
C CYS A 43 3.68 7.99 7.07
N MET A 44 4.91 8.46 7.30
CA MET A 44 5.48 9.57 6.54
C MET A 44 5.66 9.20 5.07
N TYR A 45 6.22 8.03 4.79
CA TYR A 45 6.42 7.55 3.42
C TYR A 45 5.10 7.40 2.67
N LEU A 46 4.06 6.84 3.31
CA LEU A 46 2.74 6.69 2.72
C LEU A 46 2.12 8.04 2.38
N ARG A 47 2.24 9.04 3.26
CA ARG A 47 1.77 10.42 2.99
C ARG A 47 2.53 11.10 1.87
N GLN A 48 3.84 10.93 1.82
CA GLN A 48 4.67 11.46 0.73
C GLN A 48 4.35 10.79 -0.61
N SER A 49 3.98 9.51 -0.58
CA SER A 49 3.63 8.71 -1.76
C SER A 49 2.16 8.85 -2.18
N GLU A 50 1.32 9.53 -1.39
CA GLU A 50 -0.12 9.62 -1.60
C GLU A 50 -0.50 10.04 -3.02
N PRO A 51 0.11 11.08 -3.65
CA PRO A 51 -0.29 11.49 -4.99
C PRO A 51 -0.09 10.40 -6.04
N ARG A 52 0.98 9.61 -5.89
CA ARG A 52 1.28 8.48 -6.79
C ARG A 52 0.30 7.33 -6.56
N ILE A 53 0.01 7.01 -5.30
CA ILE A 53 -0.95 5.96 -4.93
C ILE A 53 -2.34 6.32 -5.49
N MET A 54 -2.85 7.51 -5.19
CA MET A 54 -4.18 7.94 -5.63
C MET A 54 -4.29 8.11 -7.14
N ALA A 55 -3.21 8.48 -7.84
CA ALA A 55 -3.21 8.48 -9.30
C ALA A 55 -3.45 7.06 -9.89
N GLN A 56 -2.83 6.03 -9.30
CA GLN A 56 -3.08 4.65 -9.70
C GLN A 56 -4.49 4.21 -9.34
N THR A 57 -4.95 4.52 -8.13
CA THR A 57 -6.33 4.21 -7.70
C THR A 57 -7.35 4.84 -8.64
N ARG A 58 -7.17 6.12 -9.02
CA ARG A 58 -8.04 6.81 -9.98
C ARG A 58 -8.02 6.15 -11.36
N TYR A 59 -6.84 5.75 -11.85
CA TYR A 59 -6.74 5.03 -13.12
C TYR A 59 -7.59 3.76 -13.10
N TYR A 60 -7.45 2.92 -12.07
CA TYR A 60 -8.21 1.68 -11.98
C TYR A 60 -9.71 1.93 -11.75
N ALA A 61 -10.09 2.93 -10.95
CA ALA A 61 -11.49 3.30 -10.74
C ALA A 61 -12.17 3.69 -12.06
N HIS A 62 -11.49 4.47 -12.91
CA HIS A 62 -11.98 4.79 -14.26
C HIS A 62 -12.11 3.55 -15.14
N ARG A 63 -11.14 2.64 -15.11
CA ARG A 63 -11.17 1.39 -15.90
C ARG A 63 -12.35 0.51 -15.50
N VAL A 64 -12.57 0.33 -14.21
CA VAL A 64 -13.71 -0.39 -13.64
C VAL A 64 -15.02 0.28 -14.04
N SER A 65 -15.08 1.61 -13.97
CA SER A 65 -16.28 2.35 -14.34
C SER A 65 -16.67 2.12 -15.80
N HIS A 66 -15.68 2.11 -16.68
CA HIS A 66 -15.88 1.86 -18.10
C HIS A 66 -16.32 0.43 -18.41
N GLN A 67 -15.86 -0.57 -17.65
CA GLN A 67 -16.22 -1.97 -17.86
C GLN A 67 -17.59 -2.33 -17.28
N SER A 68 -17.90 -1.82 -16.09
CA SER A 68 -19.13 -2.13 -15.36
C SER A 68 -20.31 -1.22 -15.76
N GLY A 69 -20.05 -0.10 -16.44
CA GLY A 69 -21.05 0.94 -16.72
C GLY A 69 -21.50 1.74 -15.50
N ARG A 70 -20.91 1.48 -14.31
CA ARG A 70 -21.19 2.19 -13.07
C ARG A 70 -20.04 3.13 -12.74
N SER A 71 -20.32 4.40 -12.48
CA SER A 71 -19.28 5.32 -12.00
C SER A 71 -18.76 4.89 -10.63
N LEU A 72 -17.44 4.80 -10.50
CA LEU A 72 -16.69 4.50 -9.28
C LEU A 72 -15.63 5.58 -9.10
N SER A 73 -15.57 6.21 -7.92
CA SER A 73 -14.50 7.16 -7.59
C SER A 73 -13.24 6.45 -7.12
N GLU A 74 -12.11 7.17 -7.10
CA GLU A 74 -10.87 6.66 -6.51
C GLU A 74 -11.00 6.35 -5.02
N TYR A 75 -11.86 7.06 -4.29
CA TYR A 75 -12.07 6.83 -2.86
C TYR A 75 -12.91 5.58 -2.61
N ASP A 76 -13.96 5.36 -3.43
CA ASP A 76 -14.73 4.12 -3.36
C ASP A 76 -13.84 2.89 -3.62
N LEU A 77 -12.93 2.98 -4.60
CA LEU A 77 -11.99 1.91 -4.87
C LEU A 77 -10.96 1.74 -3.75
N LEU A 78 -10.51 2.82 -3.13
CA LEU A 78 -9.60 2.76 -1.97
C LEU A 78 -10.25 2.03 -0.79
N ASP A 79 -11.51 2.35 -0.50
CA ASP A 79 -12.29 1.70 0.56
C ASP A 79 -12.53 0.22 0.23
N TRP A 80 -12.85 -0.11 -1.02
CA TRP A 80 -12.98 -1.51 -1.45
C TRP A 80 -11.68 -2.30 -1.35
N LEU A 81 -10.54 -1.69 -1.69
CA LEU A 81 -9.22 -2.31 -1.51
C LEU A 81 -8.91 -2.57 -0.04
N TRP A 82 -9.40 -1.72 0.86
CA TRP A 82 -9.28 -1.93 2.31
C TRP A 82 -10.20 -3.06 2.82
N GLU A 83 -11.43 -3.13 2.31
CA GLU A 83 -12.43 -4.10 2.75
C GLU A 83 -12.22 -5.50 2.17
N SER A 84 -11.89 -5.60 0.88
CA SER A 84 -11.68 -6.87 0.17
C SER A 84 -10.76 -6.70 -1.05
N PRO A 85 -9.44 -6.81 -0.87
CA PRO A 85 -8.47 -6.81 -1.96
C PRO A 85 -8.73 -7.91 -3.00
N GLU A 86 -9.21 -9.07 -2.58
CA GLU A 86 -9.49 -10.22 -3.45
C GLU A 86 -10.64 -9.92 -4.41
N ALA A 87 -11.73 -9.31 -3.91
CA ALA A 87 -12.86 -8.91 -4.76
C ALA A 87 -12.44 -7.85 -5.79
N VAL A 88 -11.58 -6.91 -5.40
CA VAL A 88 -11.01 -5.95 -6.35
C VAL A 88 -10.11 -6.66 -7.36
N THR A 89 -9.30 -7.62 -6.94
CA THR A 89 -8.44 -8.41 -7.84
C THR A 89 -9.28 -9.14 -8.89
N GLU A 90 -10.35 -9.82 -8.49
CA GLU A 90 -11.30 -10.48 -9.41
C GLU A 90 -11.93 -9.49 -10.38
N LEU A 91 -12.37 -8.34 -9.88
CA LEU A 91 -12.99 -7.31 -10.70
C LEU A 91 -12.00 -6.67 -11.70
N LEU A 92 -10.70 -6.68 -11.37
CA LEU A 92 -9.62 -6.26 -12.25
C LEU A 92 -9.10 -7.39 -13.16
N GLN A 93 -9.59 -8.64 -13.08
CA GLN A 93 -9.19 -9.75 -13.97
C GLN A 93 -9.63 -9.46 -15.41
N GLY A 94 -8.75 -8.78 -16.16
CA GLY A 94 -9.01 -8.27 -17.50
C GLY A 94 -8.43 -6.88 -17.74
N ILE A 95 -8.07 -6.16 -16.67
CA ILE A 95 -7.26 -4.95 -16.71
C ILE A 95 -5.81 -5.37 -16.47
N LYS A 96 -4.97 -5.19 -17.48
CA LYS A 96 -3.55 -5.52 -17.38
C LYS A 96 -2.91 -4.69 -16.26
N PRO A 97 -2.29 -5.30 -15.23
CA PRO A 97 -1.63 -4.54 -14.17
C PRO A 97 -0.47 -3.71 -14.77
N LEU A 98 -0.26 -2.51 -14.22
CA LEU A 98 0.84 -1.63 -14.62
C LEU A 98 2.22 -2.28 -14.39
N HIS A 99 2.34 -3.08 -13.33
CA HIS A 99 3.53 -3.87 -13.01
C HIS A 99 3.34 -5.33 -13.43
N ARG A 100 4.33 -5.88 -14.16
CA ARG A 100 4.28 -7.27 -14.63
C ARG A 100 5.01 -8.17 -13.64
N ALA A 101 4.63 -9.45 -13.58
CA ALA A 101 5.41 -10.47 -12.88
C ALA A 101 6.86 -10.64 -13.42
N ASN A 102 7.18 -10.02 -14.56
CA ASN A 102 8.52 -9.98 -15.16
C ASN A 102 9.20 -8.60 -14.99
N ASP A 103 8.65 -7.70 -14.17
CA ASP A 103 9.42 -6.54 -13.74
C ASP A 103 10.68 -7.05 -13.00
N PRO A 104 11.83 -6.37 -13.13
CA PRO A 104 13.03 -6.76 -12.41
C PRO A 104 12.71 -6.92 -10.92
N PRO A 105 13.37 -7.87 -10.23
CA PRO A 105 13.16 -8.09 -8.79
C PRO A 105 13.23 -6.75 -8.07
N ASP A 106 12.38 -6.58 -7.07
CA ASP A 106 12.36 -5.35 -6.30
C ASP A 106 13.80 -5.11 -5.79
N VAL A 107 14.21 -3.84 -5.66
CA VAL A 107 15.55 -3.50 -5.15
C VAL A 107 15.78 -4.09 -3.74
N PHE A 108 14.70 -4.52 -3.09
CA PHE A 108 14.66 -5.17 -1.79
C PHE A 108 14.53 -6.71 -1.83
N ASP A 109 14.38 -7.32 -3.00
CA ASP A 109 14.49 -8.78 -3.15
C ASP A 109 15.98 -9.19 -3.09
N PRO A 110 16.35 -10.17 -2.24
CA PRO A 110 17.74 -10.59 -2.05
C PRO A 110 18.36 -11.31 -3.26
#